data_AF-A0A1R2CDK0-F1
#
_entry.id   AF-A0A1R2CDK0-F1
#
_cell.length_a   1.000
_cell.length_b   1.000
_cell.length_c   1.000
_cell.angle_alpha   90.00
_cell.angle_beta   90.00
_cell.angle_gamma   90.00
#
_symmetry.space_group_name_H-M   'P 1'
#
loop_
_entity.id
_entity.type
_entity.pdbx_description
1 polymer ?
#
loop_
_entity_poly.entity_id
_entity_poly.type
_entity_poly.pdbx_seq_one_letter_code
_entity_poly.pdbx_strand_id
1 'polypeptide(L)'
;MDISTNTDKICTAYFKVNFNTQQYWEYMQTLKSSLASLEISLNHEKESHVNSYEILIEKEKKLQNEYEKKINSLLTKIERFKQLNHSILQEKKCIEEQVNHERDYVKNLENKLKEATLSYSEALQKAEDRDSSFVCRLSELVRENSELNQTVHKMKFDIEEKNNYLYIIEEQLKRKNECLCQELPAMNKKADEFYTIIRKSQESSQKMITDLCKNPEQNIENINSAFNSFKEENSNLTKELQMLLEKNTALAIEKETLKNENLEKNSRIKELETEISLYASHISFDQPTNLANTSKIFQESSENLEIETSLNINCLISLQNPLEELIKSQEQKLIIQESTISELQEKIKCLEQENSKHLNEICQIKYKTIQDIKLERIKVDEVDLQLQKFCCDNFIENPFVKMLSGVYMYNKKQVSLLLKNNSLICKYGVVTNTIEEFLHVDVKTKKPLHAANATNSEKGKNIGSYLPTTSPISKKKVNHNENDLTIEEKPKTYTKEKLFSPVRKHYKRMH
;
A
#
# COMPACT_ATOMS: atom_id res chain seq x y z
N MET A 1 13.40 -4.80 -135.41
CA MET A 1 12.52 -5.89 -135.88
C MET A 1 11.61 -5.32 -136.92
N ASP A 2 11.67 -5.92 -138.09
CA ASP A 2 11.23 -5.36 -139.36
C ASP A 2 9.74 -5.55 -139.56
N ILE A 3 9.07 -4.51 -140.07
CA ILE A 3 7.91 -4.68 -140.94
C ILE A 3 8.18 -3.87 -142.20
N SER A 4 8.74 -4.56 -143.19
CA SER A 4 8.94 -4.09 -144.55
C SER A 4 7.59 -3.68 -145.17
N THR A 5 7.51 -2.47 -145.71
CA THR A 5 6.33 -2.01 -146.46
C THR A 5 6.23 -2.72 -147.79
N ASN A 6 5.20 -3.55 -147.93
CA ASN A 6 4.84 -4.24 -149.15
C ASN A 6 4.41 -3.23 -150.24
N THR A 7 5.27 -2.96 -151.23
CA THR A 7 4.93 -2.08 -152.37
C THR A 7 4.28 -2.90 -153.49
N ASP A 8 2.99 -3.19 -153.31
CA ASP A 8 2.19 -3.79 -154.37
C ASP A 8 2.14 -2.90 -155.61
N LYS A 9 2.32 -3.52 -156.78
CA LYS A 9 2.33 -2.86 -158.09
C LYS A 9 0.92 -2.40 -158.46
N ILE A 10 0.55 -1.18 -158.08
CA ILE A 10 -0.64 -0.52 -158.64
C ILE A 10 -0.33 -0.13 -160.09
N CYS A 11 -0.78 -0.99 -161.01
CA CYS A 11 -0.76 -0.71 -162.44
C CYS A 11 -1.70 0.47 -162.74
N THR A 12 -1.18 1.50 -163.42
CA THR A 12 -1.92 2.72 -163.76
C THR A 12 -3.02 2.44 -164.78
N ALA A 13 -4.25 2.20 -164.29
CA ALA A 13 -5.44 2.31 -165.12
C ALA A 13 -5.66 3.78 -165.49
N TYR A 14 -5.59 4.10 -166.79
CA TYR A 14 -5.84 5.45 -167.31
C TYR A 14 -7.31 5.84 -167.19
N PHE A 15 -7.73 6.33 -166.01
CA PHE A 15 -8.99 7.04 -165.85
C PHE A 15 -8.86 8.44 -166.48
N LYS A 16 -9.14 8.52 -167.79
CA LYS A 16 -9.18 9.78 -168.54
C LYS A 16 -10.49 10.52 -168.24
N VAL A 17 -10.58 11.12 -167.06
CA VAL A 17 -11.73 11.96 -166.67
C VAL A 17 -11.63 13.29 -167.42
N ASN A 18 -12.46 13.45 -168.45
CA ASN A 18 -12.64 14.72 -169.15
C ASN A 18 -13.39 15.72 -168.25
N PHE A 19 -12.68 16.36 -167.33
CA PHE A 19 -13.20 17.57 -166.69
C PHE A 19 -13.23 18.71 -167.71
N ASN A 20 -14.35 19.43 -167.77
CA ASN A 20 -14.36 20.78 -168.33
C ASN A 20 -13.34 21.63 -167.54
N THR A 21 -12.48 22.38 -168.22
CA THR A 21 -11.37 23.13 -167.60
C THR A 21 -11.84 24.02 -166.45
N GLN A 22 -13.05 24.57 -166.54
CA GLN A 22 -13.66 25.36 -165.48
C GLN A 22 -14.05 24.52 -164.25
N GLN A 23 -14.67 23.35 -164.45
CA GLN A 23 -15.01 22.42 -163.36
C GLN A 23 -13.76 21.90 -162.64
N TYR A 24 -12.66 21.70 -163.35
CA TYR A 24 -11.38 21.34 -162.73
C TYR A 24 -10.85 22.46 -161.82
N TRP A 25 -10.91 23.71 -162.26
CA TRP A 25 -10.49 24.87 -161.44
C TRP A 25 -11.41 25.10 -160.24
N GLU A 26 -12.72 24.97 -160.39
CA GLU A 26 -13.69 25.03 -159.30
C GLU A 26 -13.46 23.90 -158.29
N TYR A 27 -13.22 22.67 -158.75
CA TYR A 27 -12.85 21.54 -157.90
C TYR A 27 -11.54 21.80 -157.14
N MET A 28 -10.48 22.25 -157.82
CA MET A 28 -9.19 22.57 -157.20
C MET A 28 -9.27 23.71 -156.18
N GLN A 29 -10.11 24.74 -156.43
CA GLN A 29 -10.35 25.80 -155.44
C GLN A 29 -11.16 25.31 -154.24
N THR A 30 -12.16 24.45 -154.48
CA THR A 30 -12.92 23.79 -153.40
C THR A 30 -11.99 22.93 -152.54
N LEU A 31 -11.07 22.18 -153.17
CA LEU A 31 -10.10 21.33 -152.48
C LEU A 31 -9.09 22.16 -151.67
N LYS A 32 -8.58 23.27 -152.20
CA LYS A 32 -7.75 24.22 -151.44
C LYS A 32 -8.50 24.85 -150.26
N SER A 33 -9.75 25.21 -150.46
CA SER A 33 -10.60 25.80 -149.40
C SER A 33 -10.88 24.79 -148.29
N SER A 34 -11.17 23.54 -148.64
CA SER A 34 -11.30 22.44 -147.68
C SER A 34 -9.99 22.12 -146.95
N LEU A 35 -8.85 22.15 -147.65
CA LEU A 35 -7.53 21.94 -147.03
C LEU A 35 -7.21 23.04 -146.02
N ALA A 36 -7.41 24.31 -146.38
CA ALA A 36 -7.20 25.44 -145.48
C ALA A 36 -8.17 25.40 -144.27
N SER A 37 -9.43 25.00 -144.48
CA SER A 37 -10.40 24.79 -143.40
C SER A 37 -9.97 23.66 -142.44
N LEU A 38 -9.42 22.57 -142.96
CA LEU A 38 -8.84 21.48 -142.19
C LEU A 38 -7.58 21.92 -141.42
N GLU A 39 -6.69 22.71 -142.03
CA GLU A 39 -5.51 23.27 -141.35
C GLU A 39 -5.89 24.23 -140.21
N ILE A 40 -6.88 25.10 -140.43
CA ILE A 40 -7.43 25.98 -139.39
C ILE A 40 -8.05 25.15 -138.26
N SER A 41 -8.84 24.13 -138.59
CA SER A 41 -9.47 23.24 -137.59
C SER A 41 -8.43 22.46 -136.79
N LEU A 42 -7.39 21.93 -137.44
CA LEU A 42 -6.30 21.20 -136.80
C LEU A 42 -5.45 22.11 -135.89
N ASN A 43 -5.20 23.35 -136.28
CA ASN A 43 -4.48 24.32 -135.45
C ASN A 43 -5.33 24.75 -134.25
N HIS A 44 -6.62 25.01 -134.44
CA HIS A 44 -7.55 25.30 -133.34
C HIS A 44 -7.68 24.12 -132.37
N GLU A 45 -7.71 22.87 -132.86
CA GLU A 45 -7.75 21.67 -132.02
C GLU A 45 -6.45 21.48 -131.23
N LYS A 46 -5.28 21.74 -131.84
CA LYS A 46 -3.98 21.76 -131.14
C LYS A 46 -3.92 22.83 -130.05
N GLU A 47 -4.30 24.06 -130.35
CA GLU A 47 -4.33 25.17 -129.38
C GLU A 47 -5.34 24.90 -128.24
N SER A 48 -6.52 24.36 -128.57
CA SER A 48 -7.52 23.93 -127.59
C SER A 48 -7.00 22.83 -126.67
N HIS A 49 -6.28 21.84 -127.21
CA HIS A 49 -5.65 20.78 -126.41
C HIS A 49 -4.51 21.29 -125.52
N VAL A 50 -3.67 22.19 -126.01
CA VAL A 50 -2.61 22.84 -125.22
C VAL A 50 -3.21 23.64 -124.07
N ASN A 51 -4.17 24.52 -124.35
CA ASN A 51 -4.88 25.30 -123.32
C ASN A 51 -5.58 24.40 -122.29
N SER A 52 -6.22 23.31 -122.73
CA SER A 52 -6.87 22.35 -121.82
C SER A 52 -5.88 21.63 -120.92
N TYR A 53 -4.71 21.26 -121.43
CA TYR A 53 -3.64 20.62 -120.68
C TYR A 53 -2.98 21.58 -119.68
N GLU A 54 -2.74 22.84 -120.06
CA GLU A 54 -2.25 23.87 -119.14
C GLU A 54 -3.22 24.15 -117.98
N ILE A 55 -4.53 24.23 -118.25
CA ILE A 55 -5.56 24.37 -117.22
C ILE A 55 -5.56 23.16 -116.26
N LEU A 56 -5.33 21.95 -116.75
CA LEU A 56 -5.23 20.75 -115.90
C LEU A 56 -3.98 20.79 -115.01
N ILE A 57 -2.81 21.12 -115.57
CA ILE A 57 -1.58 21.32 -114.79
C ILE A 57 -1.75 22.40 -113.72
N GLU A 58 -2.41 23.51 -114.04
CA GLU A 58 -2.60 24.58 -113.06
C GLU A 58 -3.56 24.18 -111.93
N LYS A 59 -4.61 23.39 -112.24
CA LYS A 59 -5.50 22.80 -111.24
C LYS A 59 -4.77 21.79 -110.35
N GLU A 60 -3.95 20.92 -110.94
CA GLU A 60 -3.13 19.94 -110.21
C GLU A 60 -2.15 20.65 -109.26
N LYS A 61 -1.43 21.67 -109.75
CA LYS A 61 -0.56 22.51 -108.90
C LYS A 61 -1.31 23.22 -107.78
N LYS A 62 -2.52 23.74 -108.02
CA LYS A 62 -3.36 24.37 -106.97
C LYS A 62 -3.76 23.35 -105.91
N LEU A 63 -4.21 22.16 -106.33
CA LEU A 63 -4.62 21.07 -105.44
C LEU A 63 -3.44 20.52 -104.62
N GLN A 64 -2.26 20.33 -105.25
CA GLN A 64 -1.03 19.94 -104.56
C GLN A 64 -0.64 20.97 -103.48
N ASN A 65 -0.66 22.27 -103.81
CA ASN A 65 -0.40 23.34 -102.85
C ASN A 65 -1.38 23.34 -101.66
N GLU A 66 -2.65 22.99 -101.88
CA GLU A 66 -3.64 22.83 -100.79
C GLU A 66 -3.33 21.62 -99.90
N TYR A 67 -2.97 20.47 -100.49
CA TYR A 67 -2.55 19.29 -99.73
C TYR A 67 -1.28 19.56 -98.93
N GLU A 68 -0.26 20.20 -99.50
CA GLU A 68 0.97 20.56 -98.80
C GLU A 68 0.70 21.53 -97.62
N LYS A 69 -0.14 22.55 -97.82
CA LYS A 69 -0.60 23.43 -96.72
C LYS A 69 -1.30 22.64 -95.61
N LYS A 70 -2.15 21.66 -95.97
CA LYS A 70 -2.88 20.81 -95.02
C LYS A 70 -1.94 19.87 -94.26
N ILE A 71 -0.96 19.28 -94.94
CA ILE A 71 0.10 18.44 -94.34
C ILE A 71 0.92 19.28 -93.35
N ASN A 72 1.40 20.46 -93.75
CA ASN A 72 2.17 21.35 -92.88
C ASN A 72 1.36 21.81 -91.65
N SER A 73 0.06 22.08 -91.82
CA SER A 73 -0.85 22.37 -90.70
C SER A 73 -0.99 21.18 -89.73
N LEU A 74 -1.12 19.96 -90.26
CA LEU A 74 -1.21 18.74 -89.45
C LEU A 74 0.10 18.43 -88.73
N LEU A 75 1.26 18.56 -89.40
CA LEU A 75 2.58 18.40 -88.78
C LEU A 75 2.77 19.39 -87.63
N THR A 76 2.39 20.66 -87.83
CA THR A 76 2.43 21.69 -86.77
C THR A 76 1.54 21.34 -85.58
N LYS A 77 0.35 20.76 -85.82
CA LYS A 77 -0.55 20.28 -84.75
C LYS A 77 0.03 19.06 -84.01
N ILE A 78 0.58 18.09 -84.75
CA ILE A 78 1.24 16.91 -84.17
C ILE A 78 2.39 17.33 -83.25
N GLU A 79 3.23 18.28 -83.69
CA GLU A 79 4.36 18.73 -82.87
C GLU A 79 3.90 19.48 -81.61
N ARG A 80 2.86 20.32 -81.69
CA ARG A 80 2.21 20.91 -80.51
C ARG A 80 1.66 19.85 -79.55
N PHE A 81 1.05 18.78 -80.07
CA PHE A 81 0.57 17.68 -79.23
C PHE A 81 1.71 16.89 -78.57
N LYS A 82 2.85 16.69 -79.23
CA LYS A 82 4.04 16.09 -78.60
C LYS A 82 4.56 16.97 -77.46
N GLN A 83 4.70 18.27 -77.69
CA GLN A 83 5.15 19.24 -76.68
C GLN A 83 4.21 19.27 -75.48
N LEU A 84 2.89 19.32 -75.72
CA LEU A 84 1.87 19.26 -74.66
C LEU A 84 1.94 17.94 -73.87
N ASN A 85 2.05 16.80 -74.56
CA ASN A 85 2.16 15.49 -73.91
C ASN A 85 3.45 15.37 -73.07
N HIS A 86 4.55 15.98 -73.51
CA HIS A 86 5.78 16.06 -72.73
C HIS A 86 5.59 16.92 -71.46
N SER A 87 4.94 18.08 -71.57
CA SER A 87 4.59 18.94 -70.42
C SER A 87 3.73 18.20 -69.39
N ILE A 88 2.66 17.55 -69.86
CA ILE A 88 1.75 16.75 -69.00
C ILE A 88 2.51 15.63 -68.29
N LEU A 89 3.47 14.97 -68.96
CA LEU A 89 4.26 13.90 -68.37
C LEU A 89 5.25 14.42 -67.31
N GLN A 90 5.81 15.63 -67.49
CA GLN A 90 6.63 16.30 -66.49
C GLN A 90 5.79 16.74 -65.27
N GLU A 91 4.63 17.37 -65.49
CA GLU A 91 3.70 17.77 -64.43
C GLU A 91 3.22 16.56 -63.61
N LYS A 92 2.83 15.47 -64.30
CA LYS A 92 2.47 14.21 -63.65
C LYS A 92 3.58 13.72 -62.72
N LYS A 93 4.83 13.70 -63.21
CA LYS A 93 5.98 13.25 -62.40
C LYS A 93 6.19 14.15 -61.17
N CYS A 94 6.08 15.47 -61.32
CA CYS A 94 6.19 16.42 -60.22
C CYS A 94 5.08 16.20 -59.16
N ILE A 95 3.85 15.91 -59.59
CA ILE A 95 2.72 15.60 -58.70
C ILE A 95 2.96 14.26 -57.98
N GLU A 96 3.44 13.22 -58.68
CA GLU A 96 3.77 11.93 -58.08
C GLU A 96 4.89 12.06 -57.01
N GLU A 97 5.90 12.88 -57.26
CA GLU A 97 6.96 13.20 -56.28
C GLU A 97 6.42 13.93 -55.05
N GLN A 98 5.55 14.94 -55.23
CA GLN A 98 4.91 15.65 -54.12
C GLN A 98 4.01 14.73 -53.28
N VAL A 99 3.16 13.91 -53.91
CA VAL A 99 2.27 12.97 -53.21
C VAL A 99 3.05 11.94 -52.40
N ASN A 100 4.21 11.48 -52.90
CA ASN A 100 5.07 10.58 -52.13
C ASN A 100 5.71 11.29 -50.93
N HIS A 101 6.15 12.54 -51.07
CA HIS A 101 6.65 13.33 -49.94
C HIS A 101 5.58 13.55 -48.86
N GLU A 102 4.34 13.86 -49.24
CA GLU A 102 3.22 13.99 -48.32
C GLU A 102 2.89 12.68 -47.60
N ARG A 103 2.95 11.53 -48.30
CA ARG A 103 2.79 10.20 -47.69
C ARG A 103 3.86 9.89 -46.65
N ASP A 104 5.12 10.17 -46.95
CA ASP A 104 6.22 9.96 -46.01
C ASP A 104 6.13 10.90 -44.80
N TYR A 105 5.68 12.14 -45.00
CA TYR A 105 5.40 13.08 -43.93
C TYR A 105 4.27 12.59 -43.00
N VAL A 106 3.14 12.14 -43.56
CA VAL A 106 2.03 11.55 -42.77
C VAL A 106 2.50 10.32 -42.00
N LYS A 107 3.25 9.41 -42.63
CA LYS A 107 3.80 8.20 -41.98
C LYS A 107 4.77 8.55 -40.83
N ASN A 108 5.56 9.61 -40.96
CA ASN A 108 6.42 10.13 -39.90
C ASN A 108 5.59 10.68 -38.73
N LEU A 109 4.52 11.45 -39.01
CA LEU A 109 3.59 11.92 -37.98
C LEU A 109 2.87 10.77 -37.26
N GLU A 110 2.42 9.73 -37.97
CA GLU A 110 1.81 8.54 -37.37
C GLU A 110 2.78 7.81 -36.43
N ASN A 111 4.05 7.68 -36.83
CA ASN A 111 5.07 7.04 -35.99
C ASN A 111 5.34 7.86 -34.72
N LYS A 112 5.51 9.19 -34.86
CA LYS A 112 5.66 10.09 -33.70
C LYS A 112 4.45 10.06 -32.77
N LEU A 113 3.23 9.95 -33.31
CA LEU A 113 2.02 9.82 -32.53
C LEU A 113 1.99 8.48 -31.76
N LYS A 114 2.39 7.38 -32.39
CA LYS A 114 2.53 6.06 -31.73
C LYS A 114 3.59 6.09 -30.62
N GLU A 115 4.77 6.64 -30.90
CA GLU A 115 5.85 6.81 -29.91
C GLU A 115 5.41 7.67 -28.72
N ALA A 116 4.75 8.80 -28.96
CA ALA A 116 4.20 9.66 -27.91
C ALA A 116 3.12 8.93 -27.10
N THR A 117 2.20 8.21 -27.76
CA THR A 117 1.12 7.45 -27.09
C THR A 117 1.69 6.35 -26.20
N LEU A 118 2.68 5.60 -26.69
CA LEU A 118 3.41 4.59 -25.91
C LEU A 118 4.10 5.24 -24.71
N SER A 119 4.85 6.33 -24.91
CA SER A 119 5.53 7.05 -23.84
C SER A 119 4.57 7.57 -22.76
N TYR A 120 3.41 8.11 -23.16
CA TYR A 120 2.36 8.52 -22.21
C TYR A 120 1.75 7.32 -21.46
N SER A 121 1.49 6.20 -22.13
CA SER A 121 0.94 5.00 -21.48
C SER A 121 1.91 4.40 -20.46
N GLU A 122 3.22 4.35 -20.78
CA GLU A 122 4.24 3.91 -19.83
C GLU A 122 4.38 4.86 -18.65
N ALA A 123 4.32 6.18 -18.89
CA ALA A 123 4.42 7.19 -17.84
C ALA A 123 3.21 7.14 -16.90
N LEU A 124 2.01 6.88 -17.44
CA LEU A 124 0.78 6.68 -16.67
C LEU A 124 0.85 5.40 -15.84
N GLN A 125 1.22 4.26 -16.42
CA GLN A 125 1.39 3.00 -15.68
C GLN A 125 2.40 3.16 -14.53
N LYS A 126 3.55 3.79 -14.78
CA LYS A 126 4.56 4.10 -13.76
C LYS A 126 4.07 5.10 -12.70
N ALA A 127 3.01 5.87 -12.95
CA ALA A 127 2.36 6.68 -11.93
C ALA A 127 1.38 5.83 -11.11
N GLU A 128 0.51 5.06 -11.76
CA GLU A 128 -0.44 4.16 -11.12
C GLU A 128 0.24 3.11 -10.23
N ASP A 129 1.36 2.52 -10.66
CA ASP A 129 2.15 1.56 -9.87
C ASP A 129 2.71 2.20 -8.58
N ARG A 130 3.16 3.46 -8.68
CA ARG A 130 3.70 4.22 -7.53
C ARG A 130 2.59 4.62 -6.57
N ASP A 131 1.46 5.10 -7.08
CA ASP A 131 0.32 5.50 -6.26
C ASP A 131 -0.32 4.28 -5.57
N SER A 132 -0.40 3.14 -6.27
CA SER A 132 -0.80 1.85 -5.70
C SER A 132 0.14 1.42 -4.56
N SER A 133 1.46 1.44 -4.78
CA SER A 133 2.45 1.16 -3.74
C SER A 133 2.34 2.10 -2.52
N PHE A 134 2.11 3.39 -2.76
CA PHE A 134 1.89 4.37 -1.71
C PHE A 134 0.61 4.10 -0.91
N VAL A 135 -0.51 3.78 -1.58
CA VAL A 135 -1.79 3.43 -0.94
C VAL A 135 -1.67 2.14 -0.13
N CYS A 136 -0.96 1.12 -0.62
CA CYS A 136 -0.64 -0.08 0.16
C CYS A 136 0.14 0.27 1.43
N ARG A 137 1.23 1.04 1.33
CA ARG A 137 2.03 1.41 2.51
C ARG A 137 1.27 2.31 3.49
N LEU A 138 0.41 3.20 3.01
CA LEU A 138 -0.47 4.00 3.85
C LEU A 138 -1.48 3.11 4.61
N SER A 139 -2.03 2.10 3.94
CA SER A 139 -2.97 1.15 4.55
C SER A 139 -2.29 0.28 5.63
N GLU A 140 -1.05 -0.14 5.40
CA GLU A 140 -0.22 -0.80 6.43
C GLU A 140 -0.02 0.11 7.64
N LEU A 141 0.39 1.36 7.45
CA LEU A 141 0.61 2.31 8.54
C LEU A 141 -0.67 2.63 9.33
N VAL A 142 -1.83 2.70 8.65
CA VAL A 142 -3.14 2.85 9.32
C VAL A 142 -3.48 1.62 10.16
N ARG A 143 -3.16 0.41 9.68
CA ARG A 143 -3.33 -0.84 10.44
C ARG A 143 -2.37 -0.93 11.63
N GLU A 144 -1.07 -0.67 11.44
CA GLU A 144 -0.07 -0.63 12.52
C GLU A 144 -0.51 0.37 13.62
N ASN A 145 -1.04 1.53 13.25
CA ASN A 145 -1.56 2.54 14.18
C ASN A 145 -2.84 2.06 14.90
N SER A 146 -3.74 1.32 14.24
CA SER A 146 -4.93 0.78 14.91
C SER A 146 -4.58 -0.33 15.92
N GLU A 147 -3.64 -1.22 15.58
CA GLU A 147 -3.09 -2.25 16.47
C GLU A 147 -2.36 -1.62 17.69
N LEU A 148 -1.60 -0.54 17.47
CA LEU A 148 -0.95 0.21 18.54
C LEU A 148 -1.97 0.89 19.47
N ASN A 149 -3.02 1.51 18.93
CA ASN A 149 -4.07 2.13 19.74
C ASN A 149 -4.83 1.09 20.58
N GLN A 150 -5.14 -0.10 20.03
CA GLN A 150 -5.71 -1.20 20.81
C GLN A 150 -4.80 -1.64 21.96
N THR A 151 -3.48 -1.74 21.69
CA THR A 151 -2.47 -2.07 22.71
C THR A 151 -2.42 -1.03 23.82
N VAL A 152 -2.42 0.27 23.48
CA VAL A 152 -2.46 1.38 24.44
C VAL A 152 -3.76 1.38 25.26
N HIS A 153 -4.90 1.12 24.62
CA HIS A 153 -6.18 0.99 25.34
C HIS A 153 -6.17 -0.16 26.34
N LYS A 154 -5.62 -1.32 25.97
CA LYS A 154 -5.46 -2.46 26.87
C LYS A 154 -4.54 -2.12 28.04
N MET A 155 -3.35 -1.58 27.77
CA MET A 155 -2.41 -1.16 28.83
C MET A 155 -3.03 -0.13 29.79
N LYS A 156 -3.87 0.79 29.29
CA LYS A 156 -4.59 1.74 30.14
C LYS A 156 -5.56 1.04 31.09
N PHE A 157 -6.32 0.04 30.60
CA PHE A 157 -7.21 -0.77 31.42
C PHE A 157 -6.44 -1.58 32.47
N ASP A 158 -5.34 -2.24 32.06
CA ASP A 158 -4.48 -3.01 32.97
C ASP A 158 -3.89 -2.11 34.08
N ILE A 159 -3.48 -0.87 33.76
CA ILE A 159 -2.99 0.12 34.75
C ILE A 159 -4.11 0.54 35.70
N GLU A 160 -5.32 0.79 35.20
CA GLU A 160 -6.49 1.17 36.01
C GLU A 160 -6.89 0.05 36.98
N GLU A 161 -6.89 -1.20 36.53
CA GLU A 161 -7.07 -2.39 37.35
C GLU A 161 -6.02 -2.48 38.47
N LYS A 162 -4.72 -2.33 38.13
CA LYS A 162 -3.64 -2.40 39.12
C LYS A 162 -3.66 -1.25 40.12
N ASN A 163 -4.07 -0.04 39.71
CA ASN A 163 -4.26 1.09 40.63
C ASN A 163 -5.41 0.83 41.61
N ASN A 164 -6.51 0.24 41.16
CA ASN A 164 -7.62 -0.15 42.04
C ASN A 164 -7.19 -1.24 43.04
N TYR A 165 -6.40 -2.24 42.61
CA TYR A 165 -5.81 -3.22 43.52
C TYR A 165 -4.84 -2.59 44.53
N LEU A 166 -4.00 -1.64 44.11
CA LEU A 166 -3.08 -0.92 44.99
C LEU A 166 -3.85 -0.14 46.06
N TYR A 167 -4.90 0.59 45.68
CA TYR A 167 -5.76 1.32 46.61
C TYR A 167 -6.37 0.39 47.69
N ILE A 168 -6.85 -0.79 47.31
CA ILE A 168 -7.39 -1.78 48.26
C ILE A 168 -6.31 -2.26 49.24
N ILE A 169 -5.08 -2.49 48.75
CA ILE A 169 -3.95 -2.92 49.58
C ILE A 169 -3.52 -1.80 50.54
N GLU A 170 -3.44 -0.56 50.07
CA GLU A 170 -3.14 0.62 50.90
C GLU A 170 -4.19 0.81 52.00
N GLU A 171 -5.48 0.62 51.68
CA GLU A 171 -6.55 0.70 52.67
C GLU A 171 -6.46 -0.43 53.72
N GLN A 172 -6.14 -1.67 53.29
CA GLN A 172 -5.92 -2.79 54.22
C GLN A 172 -4.70 -2.57 55.13
N LEU A 173 -3.60 -2.05 54.58
CA LEU A 173 -2.40 -1.69 55.35
C LEU A 173 -2.69 -0.59 56.35
N LYS A 174 -3.44 0.44 55.94
CA LYS A 174 -3.88 1.54 56.82
C LYS A 174 -4.72 1.01 57.98
N ARG A 175 -5.74 0.20 57.72
CA ARG A 175 -6.57 -0.43 58.77
C ARG A 175 -5.74 -1.30 59.72
N LYS A 176 -4.79 -2.11 59.22
CA LYS A 176 -3.89 -2.89 60.08
C LYS A 176 -2.97 -2.01 60.94
N ASN A 177 -2.46 -0.92 60.38
CA ASN A 177 -1.64 0.03 61.11
C ASN A 177 -2.45 0.74 62.22
N GLU A 178 -3.70 1.11 61.93
CA GLU A 178 -4.63 1.67 62.92
C GLU A 178 -4.92 0.68 64.06
N CYS A 179 -5.13 -0.62 63.78
CA CYS A 179 -5.25 -1.65 64.82
C CYS A 179 -3.95 -1.79 65.65
N LEU A 180 -2.78 -1.86 65.00
CA LEU A 180 -1.48 -1.94 65.68
C LEU A 180 -1.25 -0.74 66.62
N CYS A 181 -1.63 0.47 66.21
CA CYS A 181 -1.58 1.67 67.04
C CYS A 181 -2.49 1.60 68.28
N GLN A 182 -3.52 0.76 68.30
CA GLN A 182 -4.38 0.52 69.47
C GLN A 182 -3.88 -0.64 70.34
N GLU A 183 -3.39 -1.72 69.72
CA GLU A 183 -2.90 -2.91 70.42
C GLU A 183 -1.57 -2.67 71.16
N LEU A 184 -0.63 -1.94 70.56
CA LEU A 184 0.68 -1.65 71.17
C LEU A 184 0.58 -0.95 72.54
N PRO A 185 -0.18 0.16 72.70
CA PRO A 185 -0.39 0.77 74.01
C PRO A 185 -1.09 -0.15 75.02
N ALA A 186 -2.05 -0.96 74.57
CA ALA A 186 -2.76 -1.89 75.45
C ALA A 186 -1.83 -3.01 75.96
N MET A 187 -0.95 -3.53 75.10
CA MET A 187 0.09 -4.49 75.49
C MET A 187 1.14 -3.87 76.41
N ASN A 188 1.56 -2.62 76.15
CA ASN A 188 2.48 -1.91 77.04
C ASN A 188 1.88 -1.71 78.44
N LYS A 189 0.60 -1.30 78.52
CA LYS A 189 -0.12 -1.17 79.79
C LYS A 189 -0.19 -2.50 80.55
N LYS A 190 -0.45 -3.62 79.87
CA LYS A 190 -0.41 -4.96 80.48
C LYS A 190 0.99 -5.33 81.00
N ALA A 191 2.05 -4.93 80.30
CA ALA A 191 3.42 -5.11 80.76
C ALA A 191 3.71 -4.26 82.02
N ASP A 192 3.29 -2.99 82.04
CA ASP A 192 3.42 -2.11 83.20
C ASP A 192 2.65 -2.64 84.42
N GLU A 193 1.43 -3.17 84.21
CA GLU A 193 0.62 -3.84 85.22
C GLU A 193 1.34 -5.10 85.77
N PHE A 194 1.91 -5.93 84.89
CA PHE A 194 2.68 -7.12 85.25
C PHE A 194 3.94 -6.78 86.07
N TYR A 195 4.73 -5.80 85.64
CA TYR A 195 5.90 -5.32 86.40
C TYR A 195 5.49 -4.73 87.77
N THR A 196 4.33 -4.08 87.85
CA THR A 196 3.79 -3.57 89.12
C THR A 196 3.39 -4.72 90.06
N ILE A 197 2.79 -5.79 89.55
CA ILE A 197 2.46 -7.00 90.32
C ILE A 197 3.74 -7.68 90.83
N ILE A 198 4.76 -7.84 89.97
CA ILE A 198 6.05 -8.41 90.37
C ILE A 198 6.70 -7.57 91.47
N ARG A 199 6.74 -6.24 91.32
CA ARG A 199 7.32 -5.36 92.35
C ARG A 199 6.61 -5.51 93.69
N LYS A 200 5.27 -5.46 93.72
CA LYS A 200 4.48 -5.66 94.94
C LYS A 200 4.70 -7.04 95.57
N SER A 201 4.82 -8.08 94.73
CA SER A 201 5.13 -9.44 95.18
C SER A 201 6.52 -9.51 95.84
N GLN A 202 7.55 -8.95 95.19
CA GLN A 202 8.90 -8.84 95.76
C GLN A 202 8.93 -8.04 97.07
N GLU A 203 8.28 -6.88 97.12
CA GLU A 203 8.15 -6.06 98.34
C GLU A 203 7.48 -6.85 99.47
N SER A 204 6.42 -7.61 99.17
CA SER A 204 5.73 -8.47 100.14
C SER A 204 6.61 -9.62 100.63
N SER A 205 7.28 -10.36 99.73
CA SER A 205 8.22 -11.42 100.09
C SER A 205 9.40 -10.88 100.91
N GLN A 206 9.93 -9.71 100.55
CA GLN A 206 11.08 -9.12 101.24
C GLN A 206 10.69 -8.56 102.61
N LYS A 207 9.46 -8.06 102.76
CA LYS A 207 8.86 -7.77 104.07
C LYS A 207 8.70 -9.04 104.91
N MET A 208 8.14 -10.12 104.33
CA MET A 208 7.99 -11.41 105.02
C MET A 208 9.34 -11.97 105.50
N ILE A 209 10.38 -11.93 104.65
CA ILE A 209 11.76 -12.31 105.03
C ILE A 209 12.28 -11.42 106.17
N THR A 210 12.05 -10.10 106.10
CA THR A 210 12.48 -9.16 107.14
C THR A 210 11.77 -9.40 108.47
N ASP A 211 10.47 -9.70 108.44
CA ASP A 211 9.67 -9.99 109.62
C ASP A 211 10.09 -11.35 110.24
N LEU A 212 10.36 -12.37 109.40
CA LEU A 212 10.94 -13.66 109.80
C LEU A 212 12.29 -13.51 110.51
N CYS A 213 13.17 -12.64 110.00
CA CYS A 213 14.47 -12.36 110.62
C CYS A 213 14.37 -11.59 111.95
N LYS A 214 13.25 -10.91 112.24
CA LYS A 214 13.10 -10.08 113.45
C LYS A 214 12.51 -10.80 114.65
N ASN A 215 11.55 -11.71 114.45
CA ASN A 215 10.91 -12.50 115.51
C ASN A 215 10.66 -13.93 115.03
N PRO A 216 11.67 -14.83 115.04
CA PRO A 216 11.53 -16.18 114.49
C PRO A 216 10.50 -17.03 115.26
N GLU A 217 10.45 -16.92 116.59
CA GLU A 217 9.59 -17.76 117.44
C GLU A 217 8.10 -17.47 117.23
N GLN A 218 7.70 -16.20 117.27
CA GLN A 218 6.31 -15.79 117.01
C GLN A 218 5.89 -16.03 115.54
N ASN A 219 6.85 -16.02 114.61
CA ASN A 219 6.57 -16.38 113.23
C ASN A 219 6.42 -17.89 112.99
N ILE A 220 7.06 -18.76 113.78
CA ILE A 220 6.79 -20.21 113.74
C ILE A 220 5.36 -20.48 114.20
N GLU A 221 4.88 -19.78 115.23
CA GLU A 221 3.48 -19.85 115.68
C GLU A 221 2.50 -19.34 114.60
N ASN A 222 2.77 -18.17 114.01
CA ASN A 222 1.95 -17.63 112.92
C ASN A 222 1.99 -18.49 111.65
N ILE A 223 3.13 -19.10 111.31
CA ILE A 223 3.25 -20.04 110.18
C ILE A 223 2.47 -21.32 110.46
N ASN A 224 2.50 -21.87 111.68
CA ASN A 224 1.68 -23.04 112.04
C ASN A 224 0.18 -22.71 112.00
N SER A 225 -0.22 -21.51 112.44
CA SER A 225 -1.58 -21.00 112.30
C SER A 225 -2.01 -20.88 110.82
N ALA A 226 -1.20 -20.21 110.00
CA ALA A 226 -1.45 -20.05 108.57
C ALA A 226 -1.44 -21.39 107.81
N PHE A 227 -0.54 -22.31 108.16
CA PHE A 227 -0.48 -23.64 107.58
C PHE A 227 -1.71 -24.49 107.92
N ASN A 228 -2.22 -24.39 109.16
CA ASN A 228 -3.48 -25.03 109.53
C ASN A 228 -4.67 -24.41 108.77
N SER A 229 -4.70 -23.08 108.62
CA SER A 229 -5.72 -22.39 107.82
C SER A 229 -5.66 -22.79 106.33
N PHE A 230 -4.47 -22.86 105.73
CA PHE A 230 -4.29 -23.36 104.36
C PHE A 230 -4.64 -24.84 104.22
N LYS A 231 -4.38 -25.67 105.23
CA LYS A 231 -4.77 -27.09 105.22
C LYS A 231 -6.29 -27.26 105.29
N GLU A 232 -6.98 -26.40 106.03
CA GLU A 232 -8.44 -26.37 106.10
C GLU A 232 -9.06 -25.81 104.80
N GLU A 233 -8.54 -24.71 104.27
CA GLU A 233 -8.94 -24.13 102.98
C GLU A 233 -8.75 -25.13 101.83
N ASN A 234 -7.58 -25.80 101.77
CA ASN A 234 -7.29 -26.81 100.75
C ASN A 234 -8.16 -28.07 100.93
N SER A 235 -8.51 -28.45 102.17
CA SER A 235 -9.51 -29.50 102.42
C SER A 235 -10.90 -29.09 101.92
N ASN A 236 -11.30 -27.84 102.10
CA ASN A 236 -12.60 -27.34 101.65
C ASN A 236 -12.66 -27.20 100.12
N LEU A 237 -11.61 -26.67 99.48
CA LEU A 237 -11.43 -26.67 98.02
C LEU A 237 -11.44 -28.10 97.44
N THR A 238 -10.85 -29.08 98.14
CA THR A 238 -10.88 -30.48 97.71
C THR A 238 -12.29 -31.07 97.77
N LYS A 239 -13.07 -30.76 98.82
CA LYS A 239 -14.49 -31.13 98.91
C LYS A 239 -15.33 -30.42 97.85
N GLU A 240 -15.07 -29.15 97.57
CA GLU A 240 -15.80 -28.38 96.56
C GLU A 240 -15.51 -28.90 95.14
N LEU A 241 -14.25 -29.20 94.82
CA LEU A 241 -13.86 -29.91 93.58
C LEU A 241 -14.54 -31.28 93.48
N GLN A 242 -14.60 -32.05 94.57
CA GLN A 242 -15.28 -33.34 94.62
C GLN A 242 -16.79 -33.19 94.35
N MET A 243 -17.47 -32.25 95.00
CA MET A 243 -18.89 -31.95 94.74
C MET A 243 -19.14 -31.44 93.32
N LEU A 244 -18.24 -30.62 92.76
CA LEU A 244 -18.36 -30.13 91.38
C LEU A 244 -18.14 -31.25 90.37
N LEU A 245 -17.23 -32.18 90.63
CA LEU A 245 -17.04 -33.40 89.84
C LEU A 245 -18.30 -34.29 89.89
N GLU A 246 -18.85 -34.56 91.07
CA GLU A 246 -20.08 -35.34 91.27
C GLU A 246 -21.30 -34.68 90.61
N LYS A 247 -21.41 -33.34 90.68
CA LYS A 247 -22.46 -32.59 90.00
C LYS A 247 -22.29 -32.61 88.48
N ASN A 248 -21.07 -32.58 87.97
CA ASN A 248 -20.80 -32.64 86.53
C ASN A 248 -21.06 -34.04 85.96
N THR A 249 -20.73 -35.12 86.70
CA THR A 249 -21.13 -36.49 86.30
C THR A 249 -22.64 -36.70 86.40
N ALA A 250 -23.32 -36.15 87.40
CA ALA A 250 -24.79 -36.17 87.48
C ALA A 250 -25.44 -35.46 86.27
N LEU A 251 -24.97 -34.26 85.92
CA LEU A 251 -25.44 -33.52 84.74
C LEU A 251 -25.12 -34.23 83.42
N ALA A 252 -23.99 -34.95 83.33
CA ALA A 252 -23.66 -35.76 82.16
C ALA A 252 -24.64 -36.95 82.01
N ILE A 253 -25.00 -37.61 83.11
CA ILE A 253 -26.02 -38.67 83.12
C ILE A 253 -27.39 -38.11 82.73
N GLU A 254 -27.79 -36.97 83.31
CA GLU A 254 -29.06 -36.29 83.00
C GLU A 254 -29.17 -35.92 81.51
N LYS A 255 -28.06 -35.39 80.93
CA LYS A 255 -27.97 -35.07 79.51
C LYS A 255 -28.08 -36.31 78.62
N GLU A 256 -27.49 -37.43 79.00
CA GLU A 256 -27.61 -38.70 78.25
C GLU A 256 -29.04 -39.26 78.34
N THR A 257 -29.70 -39.17 79.51
CA THR A 257 -31.12 -39.57 79.64
C THR A 257 -32.05 -38.69 78.80
N LEU A 258 -31.88 -37.36 78.83
CA LEU A 258 -32.69 -36.44 78.02
C LEU A 258 -32.49 -36.67 76.52
N LYS A 259 -31.25 -36.97 76.09
CA LYS A 259 -30.94 -37.34 74.70
C LYS A 259 -31.65 -38.62 74.27
N ASN A 260 -31.71 -39.63 75.13
CA ASN A 260 -32.43 -40.88 74.86
C ASN A 260 -33.96 -40.67 74.82
N GLU A 261 -34.54 -39.93 75.77
CA GLU A 261 -35.96 -39.56 75.70
C GLU A 261 -36.31 -38.79 74.43
N ASN A 262 -35.43 -37.88 73.98
CA ASN A 262 -35.69 -37.08 72.78
C ASN A 262 -35.57 -37.92 71.50
N LEU A 263 -34.68 -38.92 71.46
CA LEU A 263 -34.62 -39.94 70.42
C LEU A 263 -35.89 -40.80 70.37
N GLU A 264 -36.43 -41.20 71.52
CA GLU A 264 -37.69 -41.95 71.61
C GLU A 264 -38.89 -41.11 71.17
N LYS A 265 -38.98 -39.85 71.62
CA LYS A 265 -40.01 -38.88 71.19
C LYS A 265 -39.95 -38.61 69.68
N ASN A 266 -38.76 -38.39 69.12
CA ASN A 266 -38.58 -38.21 67.67
C ASN A 266 -38.92 -39.48 66.87
N SER A 267 -38.67 -40.66 67.42
CA SER A 267 -39.09 -41.93 66.80
C SER A 267 -40.62 -42.05 66.78
N ARG A 268 -41.28 -41.71 67.90
CA ARG A 268 -42.74 -41.71 67.99
C ARG A 268 -43.41 -40.63 67.12
N ILE A 269 -42.78 -39.47 66.94
CA ILE A 269 -43.23 -38.45 65.99
C ILE A 269 -43.19 -39.01 64.56
N LYS A 270 -42.10 -39.67 64.15
CA LYS A 270 -42.00 -40.29 62.81
C LYS A 270 -43.03 -41.39 62.58
N GLU A 271 -43.33 -42.21 63.59
CA GLU A 271 -44.44 -43.18 63.50
C GLU A 271 -45.77 -42.46 63.23
N LEU A 272 -46.09 -41.43 64.02
CA LEU A 272 -47.32 -40.63 63.86
C LEU A 272 -47.37 -39.90 62.52
N GLU A 273 -46.25 -39.38 62.00
CA GLU A 273 -46.17 -38.78 60.66
C GLU A 273 -46.46 -39.81 59.56
N THR A 274 -45.96 -41.04 59.67
CA THR A 274 -46.29 -42.12 58.72
C THR A 274 -47.76 -42.56 58.84
N GLU A 275 -48.31 -42.60 60.04
CA GLU A 275 -49.72 -42.94 60.32
C GLU A 275 -50.67 -41.85 59.76
N ILE A 276 -50.36 -40.57 59.99
CA ILE A 276 -51.07 -39.42 59.39
C ILE A 276 -50.99 -39.44 57.86
N SER A 277 -49.82 -39.77 57.30
CA SER A 277 -49.64 -39.87 55.84
C SER A 277 -50.48 -41.00 55.23
N LEU A 278 -50.57 -42.14 55.92
CA LEU A 278 -51.47 -43.25 55.58
C LEU A 278 -52.94 -42.81 55.60
N TYR A 279 -53.39 -42.17 56.68
CA TYR A 279 -54.78 -41.67 56.77
C TYR A 279 -55.08 -40.58 55.72
N ALA A 280 -54.16 -39.66 55.44
CA ALA A 280 -54.31 -38.66 54.39
C ALA A 280 -54.47 -39.31 53.00
N SER A 281 -53.72 -40.38 52.71
CA SER A 281 -53.85 -41.14 51.46
C SER A 281 -55.18 -41.89 51.31
N HIS A 282 -55.91 -42.10 52.40
CA HIS A 282 -57.25 -42.71 52.39
C HIS A 282 -58.39 -41.69 52.33
N ILE A 283 -58.10 -40.40 52.51
CA ILE A 283 -59.11 -39.33 52.50
C ILE A 283 -59.21 -38.64 51.12
N SER A 284 -58.28 -38.89 50.19
CA SER A 284 -58.32 -38.33 48.83
C SER A 284 -59.26 -39.09 47.88
N PHE A 285 -60.57 -39.05 48.17
CA PHE A 285 -61.63 -39.14 47.17
C PHE A 285 -62.47 -37.86 47.28
N ASP A 286 -62.71 -37.21 46.13
CA ASP A 286 -63.43 -35.95 45.94
C ASP A 286 -62.81 -34.62 46.44
N GLN A 287 -62.23 -33.92 45.45
CA GLN A 287 -62.03 -32.47 45.29
C GLN A 287 -60.84 -31.74 45.96
N PRO A 288 -60.37 -30.62 45.34
CA PRO A 288 -59.03 -30.09 45.59
C PRO A 288 -59.02 -28.74 46.33
N THR A 289 -58.22 -28.62 47.40
CA THR A 289 -57.87 -27.32 47.99
C THR A 289 -56.47 -27.29 48.63
N ASN A 290 -55.63 -26.37 48.14
CA ASN A 290 -54.49 -25.71 48.78
C ASN A 290 -53.75 -26.44 49.94
N LEU A 291 -52.76 -27.27 49.58
CA LEU A 291 -51.78 -27.84 50.52
C LEU A 291 -50.70 -26.84 50.99
N ALA A 292 -50.77 -25.56 50.61
CA ALA A 292 -49.68 -24.59 50.76
C ALA A 292 -49.57 -23.92 52.14
N ASN A 293 -50.63 -23.93 52.97
CA ASN A 293 -50.68 -23.12 54.20
C ASN A 293 -50.50 -23.89 55.51
N THR A 294 -50.59 -25.22 55.51
CA THR A 294 -50.36 -26.04 56.72
C THR A 294 -48.88 -26.34 56.96
N SER A 295 -48.04 -26.28 55.93
CA SER A 295 -46.61 -26.60 56.05
C SER A 295 -45.75 -25.53 56.74
N LYS A 296 -46.21 -24.27 56.84
CA LYS A 296 -45.44 -23.19 57.47
C LYS A 296 -45.39 -23.27 59.00
N ILE A 297 -46.41 -23.82 59.65
CA ILE A 297 -46.55 -23.77 61.11
C ILE A 297 -45.66 -24.81 61.81
N PHE A 298 -45.32 -25.91 61.14
CA PHE A 298 -44.41 -26.93 61.67
C PHE A 298 -42.91 -26.65 61.44
N GLN A 299 -42.56 -25.71 60.55
CA GLN A 299 -41.15 -25.39 60.27
C GLN A 299 -40.56 -24.40 61.31
N GLU A 300 -41.34 -23.40 61.74
CA GLU A 300 -40.89 -22.38 62.70
C GLU A 300 -40.69 -22.91 64.15
N SER A 301 -41.15 -24.13 64.45
CA SER A 301 -41.05 -24.74 65.78
C SER A 301 -39.95 -25.80 65.95
N SER A 302 -39.36 -26.31 64.87
CA SER A 302 -38.19 -27.21 64.93
C SER A 302 -36.84 -26.50 64.73
N GLU A 303 -36.79 -25.39 63.99
CA GLU A 303 -35.55 -24.64 63.71
C GLU A 303 -34.86 -24.08 64.97
N ASN A 304 -35.58 -23.94 66.09
CA ASN A 304 -35.05 -23.35 67.33
C ASN A 304 -34.33 -24.33 68.27
N LEU A 305 -34.20 -25.63 67.93
CA LEU A 305 -33.50 -26.61 68.80
C LEU A 305 -32.32 -27.37 68.16
N GLU A 306 -32.01 -27.17 66.88
CA GLU A 306 -30.87 -27.82 66.19
C GLU A 306 -29.63 -26.93 66.01
N ILE A 307 -29.62 -25.72 66.58
CA ILE A 307 -28.68 -24.64 66.20
C ILE A 307 -27.20 -24.96 66.52
N GLU A 308 -26.86 -25.76 67.54
CA GLU A 308 -25.44 -25.99 67.91
C GLU A 308 -24.74 -27.17 67.21
N THR A 309 -25.46 -28.08 66.55
CA THR A 309 -24.84 -29.23 65.85
C THR A 309 -25.18 -29.32 64.36
N SER A 310 -26.33 -28.81 63.92
CA SER A 310 -26.66 -28.75 62.49
C SER A 310 -25.82 -27.70 61.74
N LEU A 311 -25.38 -26.62 62.41
CA LEU A 311 -24.60 -25.53 61.81
C LEU A 311 -23.27 -25.96 61.17
N ASN A 312 -22.74 -27.15 61.51
CA ASN A 312 -21.53 -27.69 60.89
C ASN A 312 -21.85 -28.66 59.72
N ILE A 313 -22.88 -29.50 59.87
CA ILE A 313 -23.23 -30.52 58.84
C ILE A 313 -24.13 -29.93 57.73
N ASN A 314 -25.14 -29.14 58.07
CA ASN A 314 -25.96 -28.44 57.06
C ASN A 314 -25.17 -27.31 56.36
N CYS A 315 -24.11 -26.76 56.97
CA CYS A 315 -23.21 -25.85 56.24
C CYS A 315 -22.36 -26.61 55.21
N LEU A 316 -21.87 -27.81 55.55
CA LEU A 316 -21.21 -28.70 54.57
C LEU A 316 -22.16 -29.16 53.45
N ILE A 317 -23.38 -29.62 53.75
CA ILE A 317 -24.34 -30.10 52.75
C ILE A 317 -24.91 -28.93 51.90
N SER A 318 -25.17 -27.77 52.49
CA SER A 318 -25.61 -26.58 51.74
C SER A 318 -24.48 -25.88 50.98
N LEU A 319 -23.21 -26.17 51.28
CA LEU A 319 -22.08 -25.88 50.39
C LEU A 319 -21.94 -26.92 49.28
N GLN A 320 -22.32 -28.19 49.51
CA GLN A 320 -22.13 -29.28 48.56
C GLN A 320 -22.98 -29.13 47.29
N ASN A 321 -24.24 -28.67 47.39
CA ASN A 321 -25.08 -28.41 46.21
C ASN A 321 -24.55 -27.25 45.33
N PRO A 322 -24.26 -26.04 45.87
CA PRO A 322 -23.60 -24.97 45.11
C PRO A 322 -22.22 -25.37 44.59
N LEU A 323 -21.47 -26.21 45.31
CA LEU A 323 -20.16 -26.70 44.86
C LEU A 323 -20.32 -27.67 43.68
N GLU A 324 -21.31 -28.57 43.70
CA GLU A 324 -21.63 -29.42 42.54
C GLU A 324 -22.15 -28.61 41.34
N GLU A 325 -22.97 -27.58 41.54
CA GLU A 325 -23.37 -26.67 40.46
C GLU A 325 -22.19 -25.86 39.93
N LEU A 326 -21.27 -25.43 40.80
CA LEU A 326 -20.04 -24.73 40.41
C LEU A 326 -19.10 -25.65 39.62
N ILE A 327 -18.95 -26.92 40.05
CA ILE A 327 -18.17 -27.94 39.35
C ILE A 327 -18.79 -28.23 37.98
N LYS A 328 -20.10 -28.50 37.90
CA LYS A 328 -20.81 -28.70 36.61
C LYS A 328 -20.72 -27.47 35.71
N SER A 329 -20.76 -26.25 36.26
CA SER A 329 -20.56 -25.00 35.52
C SER A 329 -19.11 -24.84 35.03
N GLN A 330 -18.12 -25.25 35.82
CA GLN A 330 -16.71 -25.27 35.41
C GLN A 330 -16.46 -26.34 34.35
N GLU A 331 -17.00 -27.55 34.48
CA GLU A 331 -16.92 -28.62 33.47
C GLU A 331 -17.53 -28.18 32.14
N GLN A 332 -18.72 -27.56 32.15
CA GLN A 332 -19.32 -26.99 30.94
C GLN A 332 -18.46 -25.87 30.32
N LYS A 333 -17.87 -24.99 31.14
CA LYS A 333 -16.91 -23.98 30.65
C LYS A 333 -15.65 -24.62 30.08
N LEU A 334 -15.17 -25.71 30.66
CA LEU A 334 -13.99 -26.44 30.19
C LEU A 334 -14.26 -27.11 28.84
N ILE A 335 -15.42 -27.76 28.68
CA ILE A 335 -15.87 -28.36 27.41
C ILE A 335 -15.98 -27.29 26.30
N ILE A 336 -16.54 -26.11 26.62
CA ILE A 336 -16.60 -24.98 25.67
C ILE A 336 -15.19 -24.45 25.35
N GLN A 337 -14.29 -24.40 26.33
CA GLN A 337 -12.90 -24.00 26.08
C GLN A 337 -12.16 -25.03 25.21
N GLU A 338 -12.36 -26.33 25.42
CA GLU A 338 -11.77 -27.40 24.60
C GLU A 338 -12.31 -27.39 23.17
N SER A 339 -13.60 -27.11 22.94
CA SER A 339 -14.14 -26.92 21.59
C SER A 339 -13.53 -25.68 20.93
N THR A 340 -13.43 -24.56 21.65
CA THR A 340 -12.82 -23.32 21.14
C THR A 340 -11.33 -23.51 20.81
N ILE A 341 -10.60 -24.27 21.64
CA ILE A 341 -9.19 -24.62 21.40
C ILE A 341 -9.06 -25.53 20.18
N SER A 342 -9.97 -26.49 19.99
CA SER A 342 -9.97 -27.36 18.82
C SER A 342 -10.22 -26.58 17.51
N GLU A 343 -11.20 -25.67 17.51
CA GLU A 343 -11.46 -24.76 16.38
C GLU A 343 -10.25 -23.86 16.07
N LEU A 344 -9.57 -23.34 17.11
CA LEU A 344 -8.36 -22.54 16.93
C LEU A 344 -7.19 -23.36 16.39
N GLN A 345 -7.01 -24.61 16.83
CA GLN A 345 -6.00 -25.53 16.30
C GLN A 345 -6.26 -25.89 14.83
N GLU A 346 -7.51 -26.14 14.45
CA GLU A 346 -7.88 -26.39 13.06
C GLU A 346 -7.64 -25.14 12.18
N LYS A 347 -7.96 -23.95 12.70
CA LYS A 347 -7.70 -22.67 12.02
C LYS A 347 -6.20 -22.39 11.84
N ILE A 348 -5.36 -22.70 12.84
CA ILE A 348 -3.90 -22.65 12.73
C ILE A 348 -3.41 -23.59 11.63
N LYS A 349 -3.90 -24.83 11.59
CA LYS A 349 -3.52 -25.83 10.59
C LYS A 349 -3.87 -25.42 9.16
N CYS A 350 -5.01 -24.74 8.97
CA CYS A 350 -5.39 -24.14 7.68
C CYS A 350 -4.44 -22.99 7.29
N LEU A 351 -4.09 -22.10 8.22
CA LEU A 351 -3.15 -21.00 7.99
C LEU A 351 -1.71 -21.50 7.71
N GLU A 352 -1.29 -22.61 8.32
CA GLU A 352 -0.03 -23.28 8.01
C GLU A 352 0.00 -23.85 6.58
N GLN A 353 -1.14 -24.40 6.10
CA GLN A 353 -1.27 -24.84 4.71
C GLN A 353 -1.24 -23.68 3.72
N GLU A 354 -1.92 -22.56 4.02
CA GLU A 354 -1.84 -21.34 3.18
C GLU A 354 -0.43 -20.75 3.17
N ASN A 355 0.25 -20.66 4.32
CA ASN A 355 1.65 -20.22 4.38
C ASN A 355 2.58 -21.14 3.58
N SER A 356 2.38 -22.45 3.63
CA SER A 356 3.14 -23.41 2.81
C SER A 356 2.90 -23.20 1.31
N LYS A 357 1.66 -22.91 0.92
CA LYS A 357 1.29 -22.59 -0.47
C LYS A 357 1.95 -21.27 -0.93
N HIS A 358 1.85 -20.20 -0.14
CA HIS A 358 2.48 -18.92 -0.44
C HIS A 358 4.01 -19.00 -0.45
N LEU A 359 4.62 -19.81 0.42
CA LEU A 359 6.06 -20.06 0.40
C LEU A 359 6.49 -20.74 -0.91
N ASN A 360 5.70 -21.70 -1.41
CA ASN A 360 5.93 -22.32 -2.72
C ASN A 360 5.75 -21.33 -3.88
N GLU A 361 4.72 -20.49 -3.85
CA GLU A 361 4.50 -19.41 -4.84
C GLU A 361 5.68 -18.42 -4.85
N ILE A 362 6.16 -17.97 -3.68
CA ILE A 362 7.34 -17.12 -3.53
C ILE A 362 8.61 -17.81 -4.07
N CYS A 363 8.78 -19.11 -3.82
CA CYS A 363 9.92 -19.87 -4.37
C CYS A 363 9.86 -19.99 -5.89
N GLN A 364 8.68 -20.20 -6.49
CA GLN A 364 8.49 -20.21 -7.95
C GLN A 364 8.76 -18.82 -8.56
N ILE A 365 8.25 -17.75 -7.94
CA ILE A 365 8.52 -16.37 -8.36
C ILE A 365 10.02 -16.08 -8.29
N LYS A 366 10.69 -16.38 -7.17
CA LYS A 366 12.15 -16.22 -7.03
C LYS A 366 12.91 -16.99 -8.11
N TYR A 367 12.52 -18.23 -8.41
CA TYR A 367 13.18 -19.03 -9.43
C TYR A 367 13.03 -18.41 -10.83
N LYS A 368 11.81 -17.94 -11.16
CA LYS A 368 11.52 -17.23 -12.41
C LYS A 368 12.30 -15.92 -12.51
N THR A 369 12.28 -15.08 -11.48
CA THR A 369 13.07 -13.84 -11.40
C THR A 369 14.58 -14.10 -11.53
N ILE A 370 15.10 -15.20 -10.97
CA ILE A 370 16.52 -15.57 -11.14
C ILE A 370 16.82 -16.02 -12.59
N GLN A 371 15.88 -16.65 -13.29
CA GLN A 371 16.02 -16.97 -14.71
C GLN A 371 15.95 -15.70 -15.58
N ASP A 372 15.00 -14.80 -15.29
CA ASP A 372 14.85 -13.51 -15.99
C ASP A 372 16.09 -12.61 -15.79
N ILE A 373 16.63 -12.52 -14.56
CA ILE A 373 17.89 -11.82 -14.27
C ILE A 373 19.08 -12.48 -14.98
N LYS A 374 19.10 -13.82 -15.14
CA LYS A 374 20.15 -14.50 -15.93
C LYS A 374 20.05 -14.19 -17.43
N LEU A 375 18.85 -13.93 -17.95
CA LEU A 375 18.64 -13.48 -19.33
C LEU A 375 19.03 -11.99 -19.51
N GLU A 376 18.72 -11.11 -18.55
CA GLU A 376 19.17 -9.71 -18.58
C GLU A 376 20.69 -9.54 -18.43
N ARG A 377 21.36 -10.41 -17.67
CA ARG A 377 22.83 -10.40 -17.49
C ARG A 377 23.63 -10.53 -18.78
N ILE A 378 23.01 -10.91 -19.90
CA ILE A 378 23.65 -10.96 -21.23
C ILE A 378 23.82 -9.53 -21.84
N LYS A 379 23.27 -8.48 -21.21
CA LYS A 379 23.34 -7.08 -21.66
C LYS A 379 24.04 -6.09 -20.71
N VAL A 380 24.72 -6.56 -19.65
CA VAL A 380 25.50 -5.69 -18.75
C VAL A 380 26.96 -5.63 -19.23
N ASP A 381 27.55 -4.44 -19.31
CA ASP A 381 28.98 -4.30 -19.65
C ASP A 381 29.85 -5.03 -18.60
N GLU A 382 30.82 -5.83 -19.04
CA GLU A 382 31.79 -6.51 -18.16
C GLU A 382 32.50 -5.52 -17.20
N VAL A 383 32.71 -4.28 -17.64
CA VAL A 383 33.28 -3.20 -16.80
C VAL A 383 32.36 -2.83 -15.63
N ASP A 384 31.03 -2.82 -15.82
CA ASP A 384 30.08 -2.53 -14.73
C ASP A 384 30.07 -3.65 -13.70
N LEU A 385 30.09 -4.91 -14.17
CA LEU A 385 30.12 -6.11 -13.32
C LEU A 385 31.37 -6.12 -12.44
N GLN A 386 32.54 -5.88 -13.02
CA GLN A 386 33.80 -5.85 -12.28
C GLN A 386 33.86 -4.63 -11.34
N LEU A 387 33.34 -3.47 -11.74
CA LEU A 387 33.26 -2.27 -10.88
C LEU A 387 32.35 -2.51 -9.67
N GLN A 388 31.16 -3.08 -9.89
CA GLN A 388 30.24 -3.40 -8.80
C GLN A 388 30.87 -4.42 -7.85
N LYS A 389 31.52 -5.46 -8.39
CA LYS A 389 32.26 -6.44 -7.61
C LYS A 389 33.36 -5.78 -6.77
N PHE A 390 34.20 -4.93 -7.36
CA PHE A 390 35.24 -4.20 -6.64
C PHE A 390 34.69 -3.37 -5.47
N CYS A 391 33.59 -2.64 -5.69
CA CYS A 391 32.93 -1.85 -4.65
C CYS A 391 32.38 -2.73 -3.52
N CYS A 392 31.78 -3.89 -3.84
CA CYS A 392 31.33 -4.87 -2.85
C CYS A 392 32.49 -5.50 -2.06
N ASP A 393 33.53 -5.96 -2.74
CA ASP A 393 34.68 -6.64 -2.14
C ASP A 393 35.45 -5.71 -1.16
N ASN A 394 35.42 -4.40 -1.39
CA ASN A 394 36.08 -3.38 -0.55
C ASN A 394 35.13 -2.63 0.40
N PHE A 395 33.83 -2.97 0.44
CA PHE A 395 32.80 -2.28 1.22
C PHE A 395 32.68 -0.76 0.96
N ILE A 396 32.85 -0.34 -0.30
CA ILE A 396 32.77 1.07 -0.72
C ILE A 396 31.45 1.32 -1.46
N GLU A 397 30.72 2.36 -1.09
CA GLU A 397 29.57 2.84 -1.87
C GLU A 397 30.05 3.36 -3.23
N ASN A 398 29.50 2.85 -4.34
CA ASN A 398 30.02 3.10 -5.68
C ASN A 398 30.05 4.61 -6.01
N PRO A 399 31.25 5.24 -6.13
CA PRO A 399 31.36 6.68 -6.32
C PRO A 399 31.32 7.11 -7.79
N PHE A 400 31.10 6.17 -8.71
CA PHE A 400 31.09 6.40 -10.16
C PHE A 400 29.67 6.39 -10.72
N VAL A 401 29.26 7.47 -11.35
CA VAL A 401 28.01 7.55 -12.13
C VAL A 401 28.31 7.20 -13.59
N LYS A 402 27.72 6.13 -14.14
CA LYS A 402 27.91 5.76 -15.55
C LYS A 402 27.32 6.83 -16.47
N MET A 403 28.12 7.30 -17.42
CA MET A 403 27.71 8.26 -18.45
C MET A 403 27.51 7.57 -19.79
N LEU A 404 28.46 6.74 -20.21
CA LEU A 404 28.45 5.89 -21.41
C LEU A 404 29.21 4.58 -21.12
N SER A 405 29.22 3.62 -22.04
CA SER A 405 30.06 2.41 -21.89
C SER A 405 31.53 2.79 -21.72
N GLY A 406 32.19 2.27 -20.68
CA GLY A 406 33.57 2.60 -20.31
C GLY A 406 33.83 4.04 -19.82
N VAL A 407 32.79 4.88 -19.64
CA VAL A 407 32.92 6.31 -19.29
C VAL A 407 32.00 6.68 -18.14
N TYR A 408 32.61 7.19 -17.07
CA TYR A 408 31.94 7.45 -15.80
C TYR A 408 32.27 8.86 -15.29
N MET A 409 31.51 9.32 -14.30
CA MET A 409 31.71 10.58 -13.61
C MET A 409 32.03 10.32 -12.14
N TYR A 410 33.15 10.86 -11.67
CA TYR A 410 33.64 10.77 -10.30
C TYR A 410 33.98 12.18 -9.81
N ASN A 411 33.41 12.62 -8.68
CA ASN A 411 33.64 13.96 -8.10
C ASN A 411 33.59 15.12 -9.12
N LYS A 412 32.54 15.13 -9.95
CA LYS A 412 32.29 16.11 -11.05
C LYS A 412 33.34 16.11 -12.18
N LYS A 413 34.17 15.07 -12.27
CA LYS A 413 35.16 14.86 -13.32
C LYS A 413 34.82 13.62 -14.14
N GLN A 414 35.01 13.70 -15.45
CA GLN A 414 34.87 12.57 -16.35
C GLN A 414 36.11 11.67 -16.26
N VAL A 415 35.90 10.36 -16.13
CA VAL A 415 36.93 9.33 -16.06
C VAL A 415 36.55 8.18 -17.00
N SER A 416 37.54 7.48 -17.54
CA SER A 416 37.29 6.24 -18.30
C SER A 416 37.72 5.05 -17.47
N LEU A 417 36.85 4.05 -17.36
CA LEU A 417 37.16 2.76 -16.72
C LEU A 417 37.30 1.70 -17.81
N LEU A 418 38.38 0.94 -17.76
CA LEU A 418 38.73 -0.08 -18.73
C LEU A 418 39.13 -1.36 -18.00
N LEU A 419 38.79 -2.51 -18.58
CA LEU A 419 39.27 -3.80 -18.10
C LEU A 419 40.59 -4.14 -18.79
N LYS A 420 41.62 -4.49 -18.02
CA LYS A 420 42.89 -5.02 -18.54
C LYS A 420 43.39 -6.12 -17.61
N ASN A 421 43.61 -7.32 -18.14
CA ASN A 421 44.02 -8.50 -17.38
C ASN A 421 43.09 -8.80 -16.18
N ASN A 422 41.78 -8.62 -16.34
CA ASN A 422 40.74 -8.70 -15.29
C ASN A 422 40.86 -7.69 -14.14
N SER A 423 41.77 -6.72 -14.21
CA SER A 423 41.84 -5.59 -13.29
C SER A 423 41.17 -4.35 -13.90
N LEU A 424 40.55 -3.53 -13.05
CA LEU A 424 39.99 -2.24 -13.45
C LEU A 424 41.08 -1.17 -13.46
N ILE A 425 41.17 -0.46 -14.58
CA ILE A 425 42.08 0.66 -14.77
C ILE A 425 41.26 1.94 -14.93
N CYS A 426 41.60 2.95 -14.13
CA CYS A 426 41.02 4.29 -14.23
C CYS A 426 41.96 5.21 -15.01
N LYS A 427 41.43 5.82 -16.07
CA LYS A 427 42.11 6.82 -16.88
C LYS A 427 41.49 8.20 -16.65
N TYR A 428 42.32 9.16 -16.26
CA TYR A 428 41.95 10.56 -16.08
C TYR A 428 42.92 11.45 -16.85
N GLY A 429 42.47 11.98 -18.00
CA GLY A 429 43.32 12.69 -18.94
C GLY A 429 44.42 11.78 -19.53
N VAL A 430 45.68 12.11 -19.26
CA VAL A 430 46.86 11.33 -19.68
C VAL A 430 47.25 10.27 -18.63
N VAL A 431 46.84 10.46 -17.38
CA VAL A 431 47.20 9.57 -16.25
C VAL A 431 46.34 8.31 -16.28
N THR A 432 46.97 7.16 -16.01
CA THR A 432 46.35 5.83 -16.06
C THR A 432 46.83 5.01 -14.86
N ASN A 433 45.94 4.78 -13.89
CA ASN A 433 46.23 4.10 -12.62
C ASN A 433 45.30 2.90 -12.45
N THR A 434 45.61 1.98 -11.53
CA THR A 434 44.61 0.97 -11.14
C THR A 434 43.48 1.61 -10.31
N ILE A 435 42.35 0.93 -10.17
CA ILE A 435 41.22 1.48 -9.41
C ILE A 435 41.53 1.60 -7.90
N GLU A 436 42.34 0.68 -7.36
CA GLU A 436 42.85 0.72 -5.99
C GLU A 436 43.67 1.99 -5.74
N GLU A 437 44.64 2.25 -6.62
CA GLU A 437 45.51 3.43 -6.57
C GLU A 437 44.71 4.74 -6.73
N PHE A 438 43.71 4.74 -7.63
CA PHE A 438 42.88 5.91 -7.92
C PHE A 438 41.94 6.28 -6.76
N LEU A 439 41.42 5.29 -6.04
CA LEU A 439 40.57 5.48 -4.86
C LEU A 439 41.34 5.48 -3.53
N HIS A 440 42.67 5.25 -3.57
CA HIS A 440 43.56 5.12 -2.40
C HIS A 440 43.15 4.02 -1.41
N VAL A 441 42.56 2.94 -1.93
CA VAL A 441 42.29 1.73 -1.14
C VAL A 441 43.63 1.06 -0.79
N ASP A 442 43.73 0.51 0.42
CA ASP A 442 44.94 -0.08 1.04
C ASP A 442 46.17 0.82 1.27
N VAL A 443 46.14 2.13 0.95
CA VAL A 443 47.25 3.03 1.28
C VAL A 443 47.23 3.44 2.76
N LYS A 444 47.72 2.54 3.63
CA LYS A 444 48.16 2.93 4.99
C LYS A 444 49.25 4.00 4.87
N THR A 445 48.93 5.22 5.32
CA THR A 445 49.74 6.46 5.34
C THR A 445 49.65 7.41 4.14
N LYS A 446 48.58 8.23 4.10
CA LYS A 446 48.66 9.70 4.28
C LYS A 446 47.29 10.28 4.62
N LYS A 447 47.27 11.39 5.37
CA LYS A 447 46.03 11.95 5.98
C LYS A 447 45.01 12.40 4.92
N PRO A 448 43.69 12.29 5.20
CA PRO A 448 42.66 12.93 4.40
C PRO A 448 42.79 14.47 4.48
N LEU A 449 42.53 15.13 3.36
CA LEU A 449 42.54 16.59 3.24
C LEU A 449 41.21 17.16 3.78
N HIS A 450 41.15 17.46 5.08
CA HIS A 450 40.06 18.24 5.66
C HIS A 450 40.50 19.24 6.73
N ALA A 451 39.74 20.34 6.77
CA ALA A 451 39.64 21.37 7.81
C ALA A 451 40.81 22.37 7.97
N ALA A 452 40.54 23.60 7.53
CA ALA A 452 41.03 24.81 8.19
C ALA A 452 39.93 25.91 8.12
N ASN A 453 38.98 25.85 9.05
CA ASN A 453 38.23 27.04 9.45
C ASN A 453 38.92 27.58 10.71
N ALA A 454 39.47 28.80 10.64
CA ALA A 454 39.99 29.51 11.81
C ALA A 454 39.72 31.01 11.65
N THR A 455 38.97 31.58 12.58
CA THR A 455 38.76 33.02 12.71
C THR A 455 39.76 33.62 13.69
N ASN A 456 40.57 34.60 13.27
CA ASN A 456 40.60 35.94 13.90
C ASN A 456 41.63 36.93 13.31
N SER A 457 41.15 38.17 13.14
CA SER A 457 41.80 39.48 13.35
C SER A 457 43.08 39.95 12.61
N GLU A 458 42.94 41.19 12.10
CA GLU A 458 43.95 42.28 11.93
C GLU A 458 44.66 42.54 10.57
N LYS A 459 44.24 43.67 9.96
CA LYS A 459 45.03 44.77 9.33
C LYS A 459 45.93 44.51 8.10
N GLY A 460 45.66 45.20 6.98
CA GLY A 460 46.72 45.49 5.98
C GLY A 460 46.36 45.94 4.54
N LYS A 461 45.80 47.15 4.35
CA LYS A 461 45.91 48.09 3.18
C LYS A 461 46.23 47.62 1.73
N ASN A 462 45.39 48.11 0.78
CA ASN A 462 45.69 48.64 -0.60
C ASN A 462 46.28 47.66 -1.66
N ILE A 463 46.02 47.65 -2.99
CA ILE A 463 45.36 48.47 -4.04
C ILE A 463 44.74 47.47 -5.08
N GLY A 464 43.73 47.71 -5.96
CA GLY A 464 42.80 48.84 -6.13
C GLY A 464 42.66 49.41 -7.58
N SER A 465 42.11 48.69 -8.57
CA SER A 465 41.99 49.16 -9.98
C SER A 465 40.64 48.88 -10.69
N TYR A 466 39.94 49.97 -11.04
CA TYR A 466 39.04 50.23 -12.19
C TYR A 466 37.81 49.34 -12.53
N LEU A 467 36.65 49.99 -12.38
CA LEU A 467 35.36 49.86 -13.09
C LEU A 467 35.50 50.32 -14.58
N PRO A 468 34.56 50.02 -15.52
CA PRO A 468 33.27 50.76 -15.56
C PRO A 468 32.00 50.06 -16.14
N THR A 469 30.84 50.51 -15.62
CA THR A 469 29.52 50.83 -16.25
C THR A 469 28.99 49.99 -17.45
N THR A 470 27.69 49.69 -17.58
CA THR A 470 26.57 50.67 -17.61
C THR A 470 25.20 50.12 -17.16
N SER A 471 24.32 51.03 -16.72
CA SER A 471 22.85 50.85 -16.64
C SER A 471 22.15 52.09 -17.23
N PRO A 472 20.87 51.98 -17.62
CA PRO A 472 19.86 52.92 -17.11
C PRO A 472 18.60 52.16 -16.63
N ILE A 473 18.11 52.33 -15.40
CA ILE A 473 17.32 53.48 -14.91
C ILE A 473 15.95 53.62 -15.60
N SER A 474 14.88 53.32 -14.87
CA SER A 474 13.76 54.28 -14.71
C SER A 474 13.13 54.12 -13.31
N LYS A 475 12.62 55.22 -12.74
CA LYS A 475 11.99 55.28 -11.42
C LYS A 475 10.52 55.69 -11.59
N LYS A 476 9.63 55.17 -10.74
CA LYS A 476 8.56 56.01 -10.14
C LYS A 476 8.08 55.43 -8.82
N LYS A 477 8.10 56.27 -7.77
CA LYS A 477 7.33 56.12 -6.54
C LYS A 477 6.23 57.17 -6.57
N VAL A 478 5.06 56.84 -6.02
CA VAL A 478 4.17 57.79 -5.35
C VAL A 478 3.67 57.09 -4.09
N ASN A 479 3.86 57.72 -2.93
CA ASN A 479 3.20 57.35 -1.67
C ASN A 479 1.95 58.22 -1.53
N HIS A 480 0.96 57.75 -0.78
CA HIS A 480 0.28 58.58 0.22
C HIS A 480 -0.28 57.70 1.36
N ASN A 481 -0.18 58.23 2.59
CA ASN A 481 -0.95 57.82 3.76
C ASN A 481 -2.44 58.26 3.55
N GLU A 482 -3.43 58.02 4.43
CA GLU A 482 -3.42 57.81 5.88
C GLU A 482 -4.73 57.13 6.35
N ASN A 483 -4.91 57.00 7.68
CA ASN A 483 -6.04 56.32 8.33
C ASN A 483 -7.39 57.05 8.16
N ASP A 484 -8.51 56.36 8.38
CA ASP A 484 -9.29 56.59 9.61
C ASP A 484 -10.38 55.53 9.92
N LEU A 485 -10.79 55.49 11.19
CA LEU A 485 -11.79 54.60 11.78
C LEU A 485 -13.15 55.30 11.93
N THR A 486 -14.26 54.57 11.73
CA THR A 486 -15.51 54.78 12.52
C THR A 486 -16.39 53.53 12.46
N ILE A 487 -17.18 53.34 13.52
CA ILE A 487 -18.03 52.16 13.79
C ILE A 487 -19.47 52.65 13.95
N GLU A 488 -20.45 51.97 13.34
CA GLU A 488 -21.83 51.89 13.89
C GLU A 488 -22.61 50.68 13.33
N GLU A 489 -23.78 50.38 13.92
CA GLU A 489 -24.23 48.99 14.11
C GLU A 489 -25.36 48.44 13.21
N LYS A 490 -25.20 47.17 12.78
CA LYS A 490 -26.23 46.09 12.67
C LYS A 490 -27.38 46.23 11.63
N PRO A 491 -28.16 45.16 11.32
CA PRO A 491 -28.02 43.73 11.71
C PRO A 491 -28.02 42.69 10.55
N LYS A 492 -27.32 41.58 10.82
CA LYS A 492 -27.62 40.17 10.40
C LYS A 492 -28.19 39.87 9.00
N THR A 493 -27.33 39.29 8.15
CA THR A 493 -27.70 38.14 7.29
C THR A 493 -26.64 37.04 7.40
N TYR A 494 -27.07 35.78 7.26
CA TYR A 494 -26.23 34.59 7.49
C TYR A 494 -25.28 34.30 6.33
N THR A 495 -24.00 34.09 6.62
CA THR A 495 -23.08 33.31 5.76
C THR A 495 -22.15 32.46 6.63
N LYS A 496 -21.89 31.22 6.19
CA LYS A 496 -21.02 30.26 6.88
C LYS A 496 -19.56 30.58 6.56
N GLU A 497 -18.72 30.79 7.58
CA GLU A 497 -17.27 30.80 7.39
C GLU A 497 -16.55 29.60 8.02
N LYS A 498 -15.59 29.16 7.21
CA LYS A 498 -14.52 28.19 7.39
C LYS A 498 -13.89 28.17 8.81
N LEU A 499 -13.74 26.98 9.36
CA LEU A 499 -12.72 26.69 10.37
C LEU A 499 -11.47 26.10 9.69
N PHE A 500 -10.50 26.96 9.38
CA PHE A 500 -9.09 26.56 9.20
C PHE A 500 -8.23 27.50 10.05
N SER A 501 -7.74 27.01 11.19
CA SER A 501 -6.83 27.74 12.07
C SER A 501 -5.38 27.39 11.75
N PRO A 502 -4.48 28.37 11.50
CA PRO A 502 -3.06 28.12 11.26
C PRO A 502 -2.24 28.27 12.55
N VAL A 503 -1.68 27.17 13.07
CA VAL A 503 -0.73 27.25 14.20
C VAL A 503 0.67 27.59 13.69
N ARG A 504 1.29 28.59 14.31
CA ARG A 504 2.60 29.15 13.92
C ARG A 504 3.79 28.35 14.46
N LYS A 505 4.91 28.52 13.76
CA LYS A 505 6.28 28.06 14.07
C LYS A 505 6.76 28.41 15.49
N HIS A 506 7.62 27.55 16.06
CA HIS A 506 8.75 27.96 16.91
C HIS A 506 10.02 27.16 16.56
N TYR A 507 11.16 27.49 17.17
CA TYR A 507 12.49 27.52 16.51
C TYR A 507 13.58 26.67 17.20
N LYS A 508 14.49 26.12 16.36
CA LYS A 508 15.96 25.92 16.55
C LYS A 508 16.52 25.04 17.70
N ARG A 509 17.42 24.15 17.28
CA ARG A 509 18.77 23.84 17.84
C ARG A 509 18.89 23.81 19.37
N MET A 510 18.94 22.60 19.93
CA MET A 510 20.29 22.12 20.24
C MET A 510 20.55 20.85 19.43
N HIS A 511 21.71 20.68 18.78
CA HIS A 511 22.79 21.67 18.59
C HIS A 511 22.60 22.54 17.33
#